data_AF-A0A965QGM7-F1
#
_entry.id   AF-A0A965QGM7-F1
#
_cell.length_a   1.000
_cell.length_b   1.000
_cell.length_c   1.000
_cell.angle_alpha   90.00
_cell.angle_beta   90.00
_cell.angle_gamma   90.00
#
_symmetry.space_group_name_H-M   'P 1'
#
loop_
_entity.id
_entity.type
_entity.pdbx_description
1 polymer ?
#
loop_
_entity_poly.entity_id
_entity_poly.type
_entity_poly.pdbx_seq_one_letter_code
_entity_poly.pdbx_strand_id
1 'polypeptide(L)'
;TFSRCDKIYFDSVNNCAQEISASCSASCSFSLEDTVESHHDVFGSIPHEVELASIVELAAKNITRSAVMPLGSDAGLPVYLTYKAVIDLLDQLVMPNLETRSLIDKTGAWDLEQVGEIVVGGLSIEDNPHVEGSPFSSYFDSEGTATRPVKILSEGRLVHPLMTSALLEEVLELHPDWRGRFELTGHAEGANSTSFTNVFFHLAAPPLEDLGGESYIQIQNLTGMSLDPLTGQFALDADGAKVFEKGVLKYSTSLTLRGNFFHALTDKSTRVGPMARQFNQWAPALYTRALSCVSKELAQTFEE
;
A
#
# COMPACT_ATOMS: atom_id res chain seq x y z
N THR A 1 -3.67 -22.02 6.89
CA THR A 1 -4.60 -22.75 6.00
C THR A 1 -3.88 -23.14 4.73
N PHE A 2 -4.05 -24.38 4.25
CA PHE A 2 -3.50 -24.84 2.96
C PHE A 2 -4.66 -24.93 1.95
N SER A 3 -4.54 -24.30 0.80
CA SER A 3 -5.55 -24.34 -0.26
C SER A 3 -4.93 -24.76 -1.58
N ARG A 4 -5.60 -25.65 -2.31
CA ARG A 4 -5.29 -26.03 -3.69
C ARG A 4 -6.43 -25.53 -4.58
N CYS A 5 -6.10 -24.75 -5.59
CA CYS A 5 -7.05 -24.23 -6.57
C CYS A 5 -6.79 -24.87 -7.93
N ASP A 6 -7.84 -25.36 -8.58
CA ASP A 6 -7.82 -25.87 -9.96
C ASP A 6 -8.89 -25.09 -10.71
N LYS A 7 -8.46 -24.27 -11.67
CA LYS A 7 -9.34 -23.41 -12.48
C LYS A 7 -9.28 -23.87 -13.92
N ILE A 8 -10.46 -24.02 -14.53
CA ILE A 8 -10.62 -24.34 -15.95
C ILE A 8 -11.47 -23.24 -16.58
N TYR A 9 -10.95 -22.65 -17.66
CA TYR A 9 -11.58 -21.55 -18.37
C TYR A 9 -12.07 -22.03 -19.74
N PHE A 10 -13.28 -21.60 -20.13
CA PHE A 10 -13.86 -21.81 -21.45
C PHE A 10 -14.51 -20.52 -21.91
N ASP A 11 -14.19 -20.06 -23.12
CA ASP A 11 -14.87 -18.90 -23.73
C ASP A 11 -15.74 -19.30 -24.94
N SER A 12 -16.52 -18.35 -25.44
CA SER A 12 -17.43 -18.54 -26.58
C SER A 12 -16.71 -18.72 -27.93
N VAL A 13 -15.39 -18.56 -27.96
CA VAL A 13 -14.54 -18.76 -29.15
C VAL A 13 -13.66 -20.02 -29.05
N ASN A 14 -14.00 -20.94 -28.13
CA ASN A 14 -13.35 -22.23 -27.91
C ASN A 14 -11.90 -22.17 -27.37
N ASN A 15 -11.50 -21.11 -26.69
CA ASN A 15 -10.28 -21.14 -25.90
C ASN A 15 -10.49 -21.99 -24.65
N CYS A 16 -9.50 -22.80 -24.30
CA CYS A 16 -9.47 -23.63 -23.10
C CYS A 16 -8.13 -23.45 -22.39
N ALA A 17 -8.18 -23.04 -21.12
CA ALA A 17 -6.99 -22.91 -20.27
C ALA A 17 -7.25 -23.61 -18.93
N GLN A 18 -6.22 -24.27 -18.40
CA GLN A 18 -6.24 -24.87 -17.07
C GLN A 18 -5.08 -24.31 -16.25
N GLU A 19 -5.36 -23.90 -15.03
CA GLU A 19 -4.37 -23.44 -14.06
C GLU A 19 -4.52 -24.21 -12.74
N ILE A 20 -3.40 -24.75 -12.25
CA ILE A 20 -3.31 -25.43 -10.97
C ILE A 20 -2.37 -24.63 -10.08
N SER A 21 -2.86 -24.16 -8.94
CA SER A 21 -2.08 -23.37 -7.97
C SER A 21 -2.28 -23.86 -6.53
N ALA A 22 -1.33 -23.51 -5.66
CA ALA A 22 -1.37 -23.82 -4.23
C ALA A 22 -0.89 -22.61 -3.41
N SER A 23 -1.58 -22.32 -2.30
CA SER A 23 -1.22 -21.21 -1.39
C SER A 23 -1.38 -21.59 0.08
N CYS A 24 -0.57 -20.93 0.93
CA CYS A 24 -0.57 -21.10 2.38
C CYS A 24 -0.66 -19.74 3.06
N SER A 25 -1.54 -19.60 4.05
CA SER A 25 -1.63 -18.41 4.90
C SER A 25 -1.56 -18.76 6.39
N ALA A 26 -0.98 -17.86 7.18
CA ALA A 26 -0.99 -17.94 8.64
C ALA A 26 -1.27 -16.55 9.22
N SER A 27 -2.16 -16.49 10.21
CA SER A 27 -2.44 -15.29 11.00
C SER A 27 -2.36 -15.61 12.48
N CYS A 28 -1.86 -14.68 13.27
CA CYS A 28 -1.84 -14.77 14.72
C CYS A 28 -2.29 -13.43 15.31
N SER A 29 -3.27 -13.48 16.19
CA SER A 29 -3.71 -12.35 17.01
C SER A 29 -3.45 -12.69 18.48
N PHE A 30 -3.04 -11.69 19.27
CA PHE A 30 -2.87 -11.83 20.71
C PHE A 30 -3.52 -10.67 21.44
N SER A 31 -4.03 -10.94 22.64
CA SER A 31 -4.61 -9.97 23.56
C SER A 31 -4.04 -10.21 24.96
N LEU A 32 -3.57 -9.15 25.62
CA LEU A 32 -3.08 -9.18 27.00
C LEU A 32 -4.16 -8.54 27.89
N GLU A 33 -4.66 -9.28 28.89
CA GLU A 33 -5.80 -8.85 29.72
C GLU A 33 -5.47 -7.76 30.75
N ASP A 34 -4.19 -7.46 31.04
CA ASP A 34 -3.83 -6.68 32.22
C ASP A 34 -3.39 -5.22 32.00
N THR A 35 -3.35 -4.70 30.77
CA THR A 35 -3.15 -3.26 30.52
C THR A 35 -3.83 -2.84 29.23
N VAL A 36 -4.86 -1.98 29.34
CA VAL A 36 -5.53 -1.17 28.30
C VAL A 36 -5.47 -1.74 26.87
N GLU A 37 -6.63 -2.23 26.41
CA GLU A 37 -7.02 -2.56 25.03
C GLU A 37 -6.00 -2.17 23.94
N SER A 38 -5.04 -3.05 23.68
CA SER A 38 -4.21 -2.99 22.48
C SER A 38 -4.29 -4.33 21.77
N HIS A 39 -5.04 -4.35 20.66
CA HIS A 39 -5.04 -5.46 19.72
C HIS A 39 -3.87 -5.28 18.75
N HIS A 40 -3.06 -6.33 18.62
CA HIS A 40 -1.95 -6.37 17.69
C HIS A 40 -2.10 -7.61 16.80
N ASP A 41 -2.25 -7.38 15.50
CA ASP A 41 -2.32 -8.45 14.51
C ASP A 41 -1.03 -8.54 13.71
N VAL A 42 -0.51 -9.76 13.55
CA VAL A 42 0.61 -10.07 12.66
C VAL A 42 0.12 -11.00 11.57
N PHE A 43 0.24 -10.55 10.32
CA PHE A 43 -0.14 -11.31 9.13
C PHE A 43 1.08 -11.60 8.26
N GLY A 44 1.16 -12.83 7.74
CA GLY A 44 2.19 -13.24 6.78
C GLY A 44 1.66 -14.28 5.80
N SER A 45 2.17 -14.24 4.57
CA SER A 45 1.96 -15.27 3.55
C SER A 45 3.32 -15.77 3.11
N ILE A 46 3.55 -17.08 3.14
CA ILE A 46 4.87 -17.68 2.92
C ILE A 46 4.72 -18.88 1.98
N PRO A 47 5.50 -18.96 0.88
CA PRO A 47 5.68 -20.22 0.15
C PRO A 47 6.67 -21.11 0.90
N HIS A 48 6.24 -22.33 1.26
CA HIS A 48 7.01 -23.47 1.79
C HIS A 48 8.02 -23.24 2.95
N GLU A 49 7.84 -24.03 4.02
CA GLU A 49 8.80 -24.35 5.10
C GLU A 49 9.56 -23.17 5.73
N VAL A 50 8.87 -22.38 6.57
CA VAL A 50 9.50 -21.64 7.67
C VAL A 50 8.82 -22.05 8.97
N GLU A 51 9.61 -22.37 10.01
CA GLU A 51 9.08 -22.74 11.33
C GLU A 51 8.26 -21.59 11.93
N LEU A 52 6.95 -21.82 12.10
CA LEU A 52 6.00 -20.91 12.74
C LEU A 52 6.46 -20.40 14.12
N ALA A 53 7.30 -21.17 14.83
CA ALA A 53 7.84 -20.82 16.15
C ALA A 53 8.67 -19.53 16.14
N SER A 54 9.42 -19.26 15.06
CA SER A 54 10.27 -18.07 14.96
C SER A 54 9.47 -16.77 14.83
N ILE A 55 8.23 -16.84 14.31
CA ILE A 55 7.35 -15.69 14.11
C ILE A 55 6.72 -15.26 15.44
N VAL A 56 6.36 -16.22 16.30
CA VAL A 56 5.75 -15.96 17.62
C VAL A 56 6.74 -15.27 18.57
N GLU A 57 8.02 -15.66 18.56
CA GLU A 57 9.04 -15.04 19.40
C GLU A 57 9.35 -13.58 19.00
N LEU A 58 9.24 -13.27 17.70
CA LEU A 58 9.45 -11.92 17.17
C LEU A 58 8.32 -10.96 17.58
N ALA A 59 7.07 -11.46 17.64
CA ALA A 59 5.91 -10.69 18.10
C ALA A 59 6.00 -10.35 19.60
N ALA A 60 6.41 -11.31 20.43
CA ALA A 60 6.51 -11.13 21.89
C ALA A 60 7.52 -10.06 22.32
N LYS A 61 8.63 -9.87 21.58
CA LYS A 61 9.68 -8.90 21.91
C LYS A 61 9.29 -7.44 21.64
N ASN A 62 8.29 -7.18 20.79
CA ASN A 62 7.91 -5.82 20.39
C ASN A 62 6.94 -5.11 21.35
N ILE A 63 6.36 -5.80 22.34
CA ILE A 63 5.22 -5.30 23.14
C ILE A 63 5.66 -4.52 24.39
N THR A 64 6.90 -4.67 24.87
CA THR A 64 7.26 -4.31 26.26
C THR A 64 7.78 -2.89 26.55
N ARG A 65 7.61 -1.86 25.70
CA ARG A 65 7.98 -0.47 26.06
C ARG A 65 7.11 0.61 25.40
N SER A 66 6.04 1.00 26.10
CA SER A 66 5.32 2.24 25.85
C SER A 66 5.42 3.13 27.09
N ALA A 67 6.15 4.23 26.97
CA ALA A 67 6.16 5.30 27.98
C ALA A 67 5.70 6.55 27.26
N VAL A 68 4.50 7.02 27.60
CA VAL A 68 3.91 8.23 27.02
C VAL A 68 4.69 9.43 27.56
N MET A 69 5.38 10.16 26.67
CA MET A 69 5.89 11.49 26.96
C MET A 69 5.23 12.50 26.01
N PRO A 70 4.86 13.70 26.51
CA PRO A 70 4.39 14.80 25.67
C PRO A 70 5.45 15.14 24.62
N LEU A 71 5.12 14.93 23.34
CA LEU A 71 5.74 15.70 22.28
C LEU A 71 5.07 17.08 22.30
N GLY A 72 5.87 18.16 22.25
CA GLY A 72 5.33 19.50 22.02
C GLY A 72 4.43 19.53 20.78
N SER A 73 3.47 20.45 20.74
CA SER A 73 2.30 20.47 19.83
C SER A 73 2.57 20.43 18.31
N ASP A 74 3.82 20.53 17.87
CA ASP A 74 4.30 20.05 16.58
C ASP A 74 5.72 19.54 16.80
N ALA A 75 5.93 18.23 16.68
CA ALA A 75 7.25 17.66 16.98
C ALA A 75 8.37 18.21 16.06
N GLY A 76 8.03 18.79 14.89
CA GLY A 76 8.99 19.32 13.91
C GLY A 76 10.02 18.31 13.40
N LEU A 77 9.94 17.06 13.87
CA LEU A 77 10.82 15.98 13.54
C LEU A 77 10.43 15.41 12.17
N PRO A 78 11.41 15.06 11.33
CA PRO A 78 11.18 14.24 10.16
C PRO A 78 10.46 12.94 10.50
N VAL A 79 9.63 12.48 9.58
CA VAL A 79 8.87 11.24 9.68
C VAL A 79 9.53 10.17 8.81
N TYR A 80 9.78 9.01 9.41
CA TYR A 80 10.17 7.78 8.72
C TYR A 80 8.98 6.82 8.71
N LEU A 81 8.28 6.74 7.59
CA LEU A 81 7.27 5.72 7.35
C LEU A 81 7.97 4.43 6.93
N THR A 82 7.72 3.34 7.68
CA THR A 82 8.11 2.01 7.18
C THR A 82 7.35 1.68 5.90
N TYR A 83 7.84 0.69 5.14
CA TYR A 83 7.15 0.21 3.94
C TYR A 83 5.67 -0.16 4.21
N LYS A 84 5.34 -0.68 5.40
CA LYS A 84 3.96 -0.99 5.80
C LYS A 84 3.09 0.25 5.85
N ALA A 85 3.52 1.29 6.57
CA ALA A 85 2.77 2.55 6.64
C ALA A 85 2.65 3.24 5.26
N VAL A 86 3.66 3.10 4.40
CA VAL A 86 3.61 3.58 3.01
C VAL A 86 2.56 2.82 2.21
N ILE A 87 2.53 1.50 2.30
CA ILE A 87 1.52 0.64 1.65
C ILE A 87 0.11 1.00 2.16
N ASP A 88 -0.08 1.12 3.48
CA ASP A 88 -1.36 1.47 4.06
C ASP A 88 -1.88 2.83 3.53
N LEU A 89 -0.99 3.81 3.26
CA LEU A 89 -1.36 5.09 2.62
C LEU A 89 -1.63 4.95 1.12
N LEU A 90 -0.83 4.18 0.39
CA LEU A 90 -1.03 3.93 -1.03
C LEU A 90 -2.38 3.25 -1.30
N ASP A 91 -2.73 2.25 -0.49
CA ASP A 91 -3.99 1.51 -0.59
C ASP A 91 -5.21 2.39 -0.36
N GLN A 92 -5.10 3.40 0.49
CA GLN A 92 -6.22 4.27 0.84
C GLN A 92 -6.31 5.54 -0.03
N LEU A 93 -5.17 6.08 -0.48
CA LEU A 93 -5.12 7.36 -1.19
C LEU A 93 -4.83 7.25 -2.69
N VAL A 94 -4.21 6.17 -3.15
CA VAL A 94 -3.78 6.03 -4.55
C VAL A 94 -4.55 4.94 -5.27
N MET A 95 -4.57 3.73 -4.71
CA MET A 95 -5.14 2.55 -5.38
C MET A 95 -6.62 2.71 -5.79
N PRO A 96 -7.51 3.31 -4.97
CA PRO A 96 -8.92 3.50 -5.35
C PRO A 96 -9.10 4.41 -6.58
N ASN A 97 -8.14 5.30 -6.83
CA ASN A 97 -8.13 6.19 -7.99
C ASN A 97 -7.62 5.50 -9.27
N LEU A 98 -7.08 4.29 -9.17
CA LEU A 98 -6.56 3.51 -10.30
C LEU A 98 -7.47 2.36 -10.72
N GLU A 99 -8.54 2.12 -9.95
CA GLU A 99 -9.58 1.20 -10.37
C GLU A 99 -10.24 1.72 -11.64
N THR A 100 -10.26 0.89 -12.68
CA THR A 100 -10.73 1.32 -14.00
C THR A 100 -12.19 1.72 -14.00
N ARG A 101 -13.03 1.10 -13.17
CA ARG A 101 -14.41 1.55 -12.94
C ARG A 101 -14.43 2.98 -12.39
N SER A 102 -13.59 3.31 -11.40
CA SER A 102 -13.47 4.67 -10.87
C SER A 102 -13.00 5.69 -11.92
N LEU A 103 -12.10 5.28 -12.82
CA LEU A 103 -11.62 6.11 -13.93
C LEU A 103 -12.69 6.37 -15.00
N ILE A 104 -13.54 5.37 -15.30
CA ILE A 104 -14.67 5.49 -16.23
C ILE A 104 -15.77 6.38 -15.62
N ASP A 105 -16.16 6.09 -14.39
CA ASP A 105 -17.27 6.74 -13.70
C ASP A 105 -16.89 8.14 -13.17
N LYS A 106 -15.60 8.49 -13.20
CA LYS A 106 -15.02 9.74 -12.67
C LYS A 106 -15.33 9.95 -11.18
N THR A 107 -15.27 8.88 -10.40
CA THR A 107 -15.53 8.91 -8.95
C THR A 107 -14.27 9.17 -8.12
N GLY A 108 -13.09 8.98 -8.71
CA GLY A 108 -11.79 9.23 -8.09
C GLY A 108 -11.18 10.59 -8.46
N ALA A 109 -9.92 10.76 -8.07
CA ALA A 109 -9.11 11.94 -8.36
C ALA A 109 -8.76 12.05 -9.86
N TRP A 110 -8.77 10.90 -10.55
CA TRP A 110 -8.29 10.75 -11.91
C TRP A 110 -9.35 10.12 -12.81
N ASP A 111 -9.23 10.35 -14.12
CA ASP A 111 -10.10 9.74 -15.13
C ASP A 111 -9.31 9.27 -16.37
N LEU A 112 -10.01 8.58 -17.28
CA LEU A 112 -9.38 8.03 -18.48
C LEU A 112 -8.87 9.09 -19.48
N GLU A 113 -9.36 10.33 -19.44
CA GLU A 113 -8.87 11.40 -20.32
C GLU A 113 -7.46 11.83 -19.92
N GLN A 114 -7.06 11.56 -18.68
CA GLN A 114 -5.73 11.84 -18.16
C GLN A 114 -4.71 10.73 -18.44
N VAL A 115 -5.08 9.70 -19.20
CA VAL A 115 -4.10 8.71 -19.68
C VAL A 115 -3.07 9.42 -20.56
N GLY A 116 -1.82 9.26 -20.19
CA GLY A 116 -0.70 9.98 -20.77
C GLY A 116 -0.36 11.28 -20.05
N GLU A 117 -1.06 11.69 -18.99
CA GLU A 117 -0.78 12.90 -18.19
C GLU A 117 -0.21 12.59 -16.80
N ILE A 118 0.46 13.56 -16.18
CA ILE A 118 0.97 13.43 -14.80
C ILE A 118 -0.20 13.63 -13.83
N VAL A 119 -0.56 12.57 -13.10
CA VAL A 119 -1.69 12.54 -12.16
C VAL A 119 -1.24 12.53 -10.69
N VAL A 120 -0.04 12.00 -10.39
CA VAL A 120 0.58 12.06 -9.05
C VAL A 120 2.11 12.07 -9.16
N GLY A 121 2.76 13.18 -8.81
CA GLY A 121 4.20 13.32 -9.06
C GLY A 121 5.07 12.26 -8.38
N GLY A 122 6.08 11.77 -9.10
CA GLY A 122 7.17 10.97 -8.53
C GLY A 122 6.84 9.52 -8.18
N LEU A 123 5.65 9.01 -8.51
CA LEU A 123 5.23 7.64 -8.22
C LEU A 123 5.13 6.80 -9.49
N SER A 124 5.79 5.64 -9.51
CA SER A 124 5.57 4.61 -10.53
C SER A 124 4.95 3.38 -9.89
N ILE A 125 4.02 2.76 -10.62
CA ILE A 125 3.29 1.57 -10.18
C ILE A 125 3.33 0.57 -11.32
N GLU A 126 3.79 -0.63 -11.01
CA GLU A 126 3.77 -1.79 -11.90
C GLU A 126 3.03 -2.93 -11.22
N ASP A 127 2.22 -3.65 -11.96
CA ASP A 127 1.68 -4.94 -11.54
C ASP A 127 2.33 -6.06 -12.37
N ASN A 128 2.83 -7.11 -11.71
CA ASN A 128 3.52 -8.22 -12.37
C ASN A 128 2.96 -9.58 -11.95
N PRO A 129 2.13 -10.23 -12.77
CA PRO A 129 1.50 -11.51 -12.44
C PRO A 129 2.46 -12.71 -12.49
N HIS A 130 3.73 -12.51 -12.84
CA HIS A 130 4.71 -13.58 -13.07
C HIS A 130 5.86 -13.58 -12.05
N VAL A 131 5.59 -13.14 -10.81
CA VAL A 131 6.57 -13.17 -9.71
C VAL A 131 6.74 -14.60 -9.19
N GLU A 132 7.95 -15.15 -9.30
CA GLU A 132 8.27 -16.48 -8.82
C GLU A 132 7.96 -16.65 -7.32
N GLY A 133 7.25 -17.72 -6.96
CA GLY A 133 6.89 -18.05 -5.57
C GLY A 133 5.84 -17.14 -4.95
N SER A 134 5.29 -16.15 -5.66
CA SER A 134 4.20 -15.34 -5.10
C SER A 134 2.86 -16.08 -5.19
N PRO A 135 2.03 -16.07 -4.12
CA PRO A 135 0.72 -16.73 -4.14
C PRO A 135 -0.33 -15.98 -4.98
N PHE A 136 0.01 -14.79 -5.48
CA PHE A 136 -0.86 -13.98 -6.35
C PHE A 136 -0.46 -14.05 -7.82
N SER A 137 0.59 -14.81 -8.14
CA SER A 137 1.00 -15.02 -9.53
C SER A 137 0.03 -15.97 -10.22
N SER A 138 -0.29 -15.65 -11.47
CA SER A 138 -1.19 -16.45 -12.30
C SER A 138 -0.87 -16.23 -13.78
N TYR A 139 -1.11 -17.24 -14.62
CA TYR A 139 -0.93 -17.13 -16.08
C TYR A 139 -2.18 -16.68 -16.82
N PHE A 140 -3.37 -16.82 -16.21
CA PHE A 140 -4.64 -16.43 -16.81
C PHE A 140 -5.58 -15.83 -15.75
N ASP A 141 -6.22 -14.71 -16.08
CA ASP A 141 -7.20 -14.09 -15.18
C ASP A 141 -8.56 -14.83 -15.17
N SER A 142 -9.56 -14.28 -14.47
CA SER A 142 -10.87 -14.92 -14.35
C SER A 142 -11.65 -15.05 -15.68
N GLU A 143 -11.25 -14.32 -16.72
CA GLU A 143 -11.83 -14.38 -18.06
C GLU A 143 -11.06 -15.35 -18.99
N GLY A 144 -9.98 -15.96 -18.49
CA GLY A 144 -9.08 -16.77 -19.31
C GLY A 144 -8.13 -15.94 -20.17
N THR A 145 -8.03 -14.63 -19.93
CA THR A 145 -7.08 -13.76 -20.63
C THR A 145 -5.68 -13.97 -20.05
N ALA A 146 -4.69 -14.18 -20.94
CA ALA A 146 -3.31 -14.32 -20.53
C ALA A 146 -2.84 -13.07 -19.77
N THR A 147 -2.32 -13.26 -18.56
CA THR A 147 -1.81 -12.18 -17.73
C THR A 147 -0.46 -11.70 -18.24
N ARG A 148 -0.11 -10.43 -17.98
CA ARG A 148 1.19 -9.85 -18.35
C ARG A 148 1.58 -8.73 -17.38
N PRO A 149 2.87 -8.39 -17.26
CA PRO A 149 3.28 -7.21 -16.52
C PRO A 149 2.68 -5.94 -17.13
N VAL A 150 2.16 -5.05 -16.28
CA VAL A 150 1.54 -3.79 -16.68
C VAL A 150 2.14 -2.65 -15.87
N LYS A 151 2.62 -1.62 -16.57
CA LYS A 151 2.96 -0.35 -15.94
C LYS A 151 1.72 0.54 -15.91
N ILE A 152 1.25 0.82 -14.71
CA ILE A 152 0.03 1.57 -14.45
C ILE A 152 0.36 3.06 -14.33
N LEU A 153 1.37 3.38 -13.52
CA LEU A 153 1.96 4.71 -13.42
C LEU A 153 3.45 4.68 -13.78
N SER A 154 3.94 5.70 -14.47
CA SER A 154 5.36 5.90 -14.75
C SER A 154 5.77 7.33 -14.38
N GLU A 155 6.54 7.47 -13.30
CA GLU A 155 6.98 8.77 -12.75
C GLU A 155 5.81 9.77 -12.58
N GLY A 156 4.67 9.24 -12.19
CA GLY A 156 3.43 9.96 -11.97
C GLY A 156 2.51 10.09 -13.16
N ARG A 157 2.95 9.66 -14.33
CA ARG A 157 2.12 9.63 -15.54
C ARG A 157 1.19 8.43 -15.53
N LEU A 158 -0.11 8.62 -15.73
CA LEU A 158 -1.05 7.51 -15.94
C LEU A 158 -0.75 6.86 -17.30
N VAL A 159 -0.29 5.61 -17.30
CA VAL A 159 0.17 4.94 -18.53
C VAL A 159 -0.91 4.01 -19.07
N HIS A 160 -1.36 3.06 -18.26
CA HIS A 160 -2.33 2.07 -18.69
C HIS A 160 -3.16 1.57 -17.51
N PRO A 161 -4.49 1.83 -17.48
CA PRO A 161 -5.37 1.24 -16.48
C PRO A 161 -5.53 -0.26 -16.68
N LEU A 162 -5.86 -1.02 -15.63
CA LEU A 162 -6.14 -2.45 -15.77
C LEU A 162 -7.44 -2.64 -16.57
N MET A 163 -7.52 -3.62 -17.46
CA MET A 163 -8.66 -3.72 -18.38
C MET A 163 -9.16 -5.16 -18.51
N THR A 164 -10.45 -5.35 -18.21
CA THR A 164 -11.21 -6.57 -18.52
C THR A 164 -11.89 -6.44 -19.88
N SER A 165 -12.45 -7.54 -20.39
CA SER A 165 -13.17 -7.54 -21.66
C SER A 165 -14.37 -6.59 -21.66
N ALA A 166 -15.18 -6.61 -20.59
CA ALA A 166 -16.36 -5.76 -20.49
C ALA A 166 -16.01 -4.27 -20.31
N LEU A 167 -14.99 -3.96 -19.50
CA LEU A 167 -14.54 -2.58 -19.32
C LEU A 167 -13.94 -2.00 -20.60
N LEU A 168 -13.20 -2.80 -21.37
CA LEU A 168 -12.68 -2.37 -22.67
C LEU A 168 -13.81 -2.08 -23.66
N GLU A 169 -14.83 -2.94 -23.71
CA GLU A 169 -16.00 -2.73 -24.55
C GLU A 169 -16.72 -1.43 -24.18
N GLU A 170 -17.01 -1.23 -22.89
CA GLU A 170 -17.65 -0.01 -22.37
C GLU A 170 -16.86 1.26 -22.72
N VAL A 171 -15.53 1.26 -22.53
CA VAL A 171 -14.66 2.39 -22.90
C VAL A 171 -14.74 2.69 -24.39
N LEU A 172 -14.79 1.67 -25.25
CA LEU A 172 -14.87 1.85 -26.70
C LEU A 172 -16.26 2.27 -27.18
N GLU A 173 -17.31 1.98 -26.42
CA GLU A 173 -18.66 2.51 -26.66
C GLU A 173 -18.75 4.00 -26.30
N LEU A 174 -18.19 4.39 -25.14
CA LEU A 174 -18.15 5.78 -24.68
C LEU A 174 -17.20 6.64 -25.52
N HIS A 175 -16.07 6.08 -25.94
CA HIS A 175 -15.01 6.75 -26.68
C HIS A 175 -14.53 5.93 -27.90
N PRO A 176 -15.31 5.88 -29.00
CA PRO A 176 -14.97 5.07 -30.17
C PRO A 176 -13.64 5.42 -30.84
N ASP A 177 -13.18 6.67 -30.69
CA ASP A 177 -11.91 7.20 -31.19
C ASP A 177 -10.69 6.74 -30.37
N TRP A 178 -10.91 6.07 -29.24
CA TRP A 178 -9.85 5.51 -28.38
C TRP A 178 -9.49 4.08 -28.75
N ARG A 179 -10.06 3.53 -29.84
CA ARG A 179 -9.69 2.22 -30.35
C ARG A 179 -8.18 2.13 -30.60
N GLY A 180 -7.54 1.14 -29.98
CA GLY A 180 -6.09 0.93 -30.04
C GLY A 180 -5.28 1.69 -28.97
N ARG A 181 -5.91 2.48 -28.10
CA ARG A 181 -5.24 3.10 -26.94
C ARG A 181 -5.14 2.17 -25.74
N PHE A 182 -6.10 1.26 -25.60
CA PHE A 182 -6.20 0.31 -24.50
C PHE A 182 -6.27 -1.12 -25.05
N GLU A 183 -5.78 -2.04 -24.23
CA GLU A 183 -5.78 -3.48 -24.49
C GLU A 183 -6.07 -4.24 -23.20
N LEU A 184 -6.53 -5.48 -23.33
CA LEU A 184 -6.74 -6.35 -22.18
C LEU A 184 -5.43 -6.53 -21.41
N THR A 185 -5.53 -6.50 -20.09
CA THR A 185 -4.35 -6.64 -19.23
C THR A 185 -4.22 -8.03 -18.63
N GLY A 186 -5.29 -8.85 -18.66
CA GLY A 186 -5.31 -10.12 -17.96
C GLY A 186 -5.33 -9.94 -16.44
N HIS A 187 -6.26 -9.12 -15.94
CA HIS A 187 -6.39 -8.77 -14.51
C HIS A 187 -7.86 -8.84 -14.03
N ALA A 188 -8.73 -9.51 -14.77
CA ALA A 188 -10.12 -9.67 -14.37
C ALA A 188 -10.24 -10.47 -13.06
N GLU A 189 -11.04 -9.95 -12.13
CA GLU A 189 -11.56 -10.66 -10.94
C GLU A 189 -13.06 -11.00 -11.08
N GLY A 190 -13.69 -10.47 -12.13
CA GLY A 190 -15.08 -10.66 -12.51
C GLY A 190 -15.35 -9.86 -13.77
N ALA A 191 -16.59 -9.91 -14.28
CA ALA A 191 -16.93 -9.27 -15.55
C ALA A 191 -16.58 -7.76 -15.59
N ASN A 192 -16.82 -7.05 -14.47
CA ASN A 192 -16.69 -5.59 -14.40
C ASN A 192 -15.71 -5.12 -13.31
N SER A 193 -14.77 -5.98 -12.90
CA SER A 193 -13.80 -5.66 -11.86
C SER A 193 -12.41 -6.19 -12.20
N THR A 194 -11.42 -5.38 -11.88
CA THR A 194 -10.01 -5.72 -11.99
C THR A 194 -9.41 -5.94 -10.61
N SER A 195 -8.48 -6.87 -10.50
CA SER A 195 -7.66 -7.03 -9.28
C SER A 195 -6.19 -6.88 -9.61
N PHE A 196 -5.44 -6.41 -8.62
CA PHE A 196 -3.98 -6.36 -8.68
C PHE A 196 -3.41 -7.74 -8.32
N THR A 197 -2.33 -8.14 -9.00
CA THR A 197 -1.63 -9.39 -8.71
C THR A 197 -0.44 -9.14 -7.80
N ASN A 198 0.69 -8.66 -8.31
CA ASN A 198 1.88 -8.31 -7.53
C ASN A 198 2.31 -6.88 -7.85
N VAL A 199 2.07 -5.95 -6.92
CA VAL A 199 2.23 -4.51 -7.13
C VAL A 199 3.57 -4.01 -6.63
N PHE A 200 4.30 -3.29 -7.48
CA PHE A 200 5.57 -2.66 -7.17
C PHE A 200 5.41 -1.14 -7.21
N PHE A 201 5.63 -0.52 -6.05
CA PHE A 201 5.63 0.93 -5.89
C PHE A 201 7.06 1.44 -5.92
N HIS A 202 7.36 2.32 -6.88
CA HIS A 202 8.65 2.98 -7.00
C HIS A 202 8.48 4.49 -6.84
N LEU A 203 9.36 5.10 -6.04
CA LEU A 203 9.35 6.53 -5.79
C LEU A 203 10.60 7.19 -6.37
N ALA A 204 10.39 8.27 -7.11
CA ALA A 204 11.45 9.08 -7.72
C ALA A 204 12.06 10.03 -6.67
N ALA A 205 12.70 9.47 -5.65
CA ALA A 205 13.41 10.22 -4.62
C ALA A 205 14.82 9.64 -4.40
N PRO A 206 15.78 10.44 -3.89
CA PRO A 206 17.11 9.93 -3.61
C PRO A 206 17.08 8.83 -2.53
N PRO A 207 18.00 7.85 -2.58
CA PRO A 207 18.07 6.81 -1.56
C PRO A 207 18.42 7.40 -0.18
N LEU A 208 17.93 6.73 0.87
CA LEU A 208 18.28 7.02 2.25
C LEU A 208 19.56 6.27 2.61
N GLU A 209 20.68 6.99 2.73
CA GLU A 209 22.01 6.39 2.96
C GLU A 209 22.22 5.92 4.42
N ASP A 210 21.87 6.74 5.41
CA ASP A 210 21.86 6.40 6.85
C ASP A 210 21.03 7.44 7.62
N LEU A 211 20.34 7.01 8.68
CA LEU A 211 19.69 7.89 9.66
C LEU A 211 20.59 8.19 10.87
N GLY A 212 21.76 7.55 10.95
CA GLY A 212 22.72 7.62 12.04
C GLY A 212 23.07 9.04 12.46
N GLY A 213 22.43 9.52 13.51
CA GLY A 213 22.66 10.84 14.11
C GLY A 213 21.53 11.84 13.93
N GLU A 214 20.50 11.54 13.14
CA GLU A 214 19.29 12.36 13.07
C GLU A 214 18.25 11.97 14.12
N SER A 215 17.44 12.95 14.52
CA SER A 215 16.24 12.73 15.33
C SER A 215 15.04 12.64 14.40
N TYR A 216 14.20 11.62 14.56
CA TYR A 216 13.05 11.36 13.68
C TYR A 216 11.97 10.55 14.40
N ILE A 217 10.78 10.51 13.81
CA ILE A 217 9.66 9.69 14.26
C ILE A 217 9.48 8.55 13.27
N GLN A 218 9.62 7.30 13.73
CA GLN A 218 9.31 6.12 12.93
C GLN A 218 7.87 5.68 13.14
N ILE A 219 7.15 5.48 12.04
CA ILE A 219 5.76 5.04 12.02
C ILE A 219 5.67 3.74 11.23
N GLN A 220 5.11 2.72 11.89
CA GLN A 220 4.92 1.40 11.29
C GLN A 220 3.48 1.09 10.94
N ASN A 221 2.54 1.48 11.80
CA ASN A 221 1.13 1.19 11.64
C ASN A 221 0.35 2.49 11.61
N LEU A 222 -0.66 2.55 10.75
CA LEU A 222 -1.61 3.65 10.66
C LEU A 222 -3.02 3.09 10.83
N THR A 223 -3.85 3.78 11.60
CA THR A 223 -5.25 3.42 11.86
C THR A 223 -6.15 4.66 11.72
N GLY A 224 -7.44 4.43 11.54
CA GLY A 224 -8.44 5.48 11.35
C GLY A 224 -8.89 5.65 9.90
N MET A 225 -9.79 6.61 9.67
CA MET A 225 -10.47 6.80 8.38
C MET A 225 -10.51 8.26 7.91
N SER A 226 -9.77 9.18 8.56
CA SER A 226 -9.77 10.59 8.15
C SER A 226 -8.77 10.80 7.02
N LEU A 227 -9.22 10.58 5.80
CA LEU A 227 -8.43 10.77 4.58
C LEU A 227 -9.30 11.18 3.39
N ASP A 228 -8.69 11.84 2.43
CA ASP A 228 -9.31 12.30 1.20
C ASP A 228 -8.45 11.83 0.00
N PRO A 229 -8.89 10.78 -0.73
CA PRO A 229 -8.16 10.25 -1.88
C PRO A 229 -8.10 11.22 -3.06
N LEU A 230 -8.98 12.23 -3.12
CA LEU A 230 -8.99 13.23 -4.19
C LEU A 230 -7.83 14.21 -4.04
N THR A 231 -7.61 14.67 -2.81
CA THR A 231 -6.57 15.68 -2.52
C THR A 231 -5.28 15.07 -2.00
N GLY A 232 -5.31 13.83 -1.50
CA GLY A 232 -4.20 13.19 -0.80
C GLY A 232 -4.06 13.64 0.65
N GLN A 233 -5.00 14.44 1.19
CA GLN A 233 -4.98 14.87 2.59
C GLN A 233 -5.35 13.72 3.52
N PHE A 234 -4.71 13.66 4.68
CA PHE A 234 -5.04 12.66 5.70
C PHE A 234 -4.67 13.11 7.11
N ALA A 235 -5.32 12.49 8.10
CA ALA A 235 -5.04 12.56 9.51
C ALA A 235 -5.31 11.16 10.11
N LEU A 236 -4.26 10.37 10.29
CA LEU A 236 -4.35 8.99 10.75
C LEU A 236 -3.63 8.81 12.08
N ASP A 237 -4.10 7.87 12.86
CA ASP A 237 -3.50 7.51 14.13
C ASP A 237 -2.30 6.60 13.90
N ALA A 238 -1.17 6.95 14.49
CA ALA A 238 0.05 6.15 14.46
C ALA A 238 0.32 5.60 15.85
N ASP A 239 -0.25 4.43 16.13
CA ASP A 239 -0.06 3.75 17.40
C ASP A 239 1.29 3.03 17.44
N GLY A 240 2.01 3.21 18.55
CA GLY A 240 3.36 2.67 18.71
C GLY A 240 4.43 3.38 17.87
N ALA A 241 4.21 4.65 17.52
CA ALA A 241 5.22 5.49 16.89
C ALA A 241 6.48 5.59 17.77
N LYS A 242 7.65 5.39 17.16
CA LYS A 242 8.94 5.35 17.85
C LYS A 242 9.69 6.65 17.64
N VAL A 243 10.07 7.32 18.72
CA VAL A 243 10.84 8.57 18.65
C VAL A 243 12.31 8.26 18.85
N PHE A 244 13.11 8.60 17.84
CA PHE A 244 14.56 8.48 17.85
C PHE A 244 15.16 9.87 18.04
N GLU A 245 16.15 9.98 18.92
CA GLU A 245 17.00 11.15 19.02
C GLU A 245 18.45 10.76 18.74
N LYS A 246 19.03 11.37 17.70
CA LYS A 246 20.39 11.06 17.23
C LYS A 246 20.60 9.56 17.00
N GLY A 247 19.63 8.92 16.35
CA GLY A 247 19.63 7.47 16.09
C GLY A 247 19.35 6.58 17.29
N VAL A 248 19.12 7.12 18.49
CA VAL A 248 18.82 6.33 19.71
C VAL A 248 17.33 6.38 20.00
N LEU A 249 16.68 5.22 20.07
CA LEU A 249 15.28 5.11 20.50
C LEU A 249 15.12 5.68 21.91
N LYS A 250 14.28 6.70 22.06
CA LYS A 250 14.00 7.34 23.35
C LYS A 250 12.74 6.77 24.00
N TYR A 251 11.65 6.75 23.25
CA TYR A 251 10.36 6.24 23.71
C TYR A 251 9.47 5.86 22.53
N SER A 252 8.40 5.13 22.85
CA SER A 252 7.30 4.83 21.94
C SER A 252 6.04 5.52 22.45
N THR A 253 5.27 6.12 21.56
CA THR A 253 4.04 6.87 21.88
C THR A 253 2.97 6.67 20.80
N SER A 254 1.76 7.13 21.07
CA SER A 254 0.72 7.28 20.04
C SER A 254 0.59 8.75 19.64
N LEU A 255 0.49 8.99 18.35
CA LEU A 255 0.37 10.31 17.77
C LEU A 255 -0.63 10.30 16.62
N THR A 256 -1.05 11.46 16.15
CA THR A 256 -1.77 11.61 14.89
C THR A 256 -0.80 12.11 13.83
N LEU A 257 -0.60 11.31 12.79
CA LEU A 257 0.14 11.68 11.59
C LEU A 257 -0.82 12.40 10.64
N ARG A 258 -0.50 13.63 10.24
CA ARG A 258 -1.30 14.42 9.31
C ARG A 258 -0.44 15.03 8.21
N GLY A 259 -1.04 15.22 7.04
CA GLY A 259 -0.39 15.90 5.94
C GLY A 259 -1.10 15.66 4.61
N ASN A 260 -0.35 15.86 3.54
CA ASN A 260 -0.78 15.54 2.18
C ASN A 260 0.23 14.53 1.59
N PHE A 261 -0.24 13.33 1.31
CA PHE A 261 0.63 12.25 0.84
C PHE A 261 1.20 12.54 -0.55
N PHE A 262 0.40 13.07 -1.48
CA PHE A 262 0.88 13.42 -2.83
C PHE A 262 1.99 14.48 -2.79
N HIS A 263 1.87 15.46 -1.90
CA HIS A 263 2.94 16.42 -1.64
C HIS A 263 4.19 15.73 -1.07
N ALA A 264 4.03 14.83 -0.10
CA ALA A 264 5.16 14.10 0.47
C ALA A 264 5.93 13.26 -0.56
N LEU A 265 5.27 12.71 -1.59
CA LEU A 265 5.92 11.95 -2.66
C LEU A 265 6.87 12.81 -3.52
N THR A 266 6.64 14.13 -3.58
CA THR A 266 7.39 15.07 -4.44
C THR A 266 8.25 16.06 -3.66
N ASP A 267 8.16 16.06 -2.34
CA ASP A 267 8.90 17.00 -1.50
C ASP A 267 10.41 16.78 -1.59
N LYS A 268 11.18 17.87 -1.60
CA LYS A 268 12.64 17.83 -1.78
C LYS A 268 13.37 17.18 -0.60
N SER A 269 12.75 17.14 0.58
CA SER A 269 13.30 16.46 1.75
C SER A 269 13.06 14.95 1.70
N THR A 270 12.20 14.47 0.81
CA THR A 270 11.83 13.06 0.74
C THR A 270 13.01 12.19 0.28
N ARG A 271 13.21 11.08 0.97
CA ARG A 271 14.21 10.04 0.70
C ARG A 271 13.55 8.67 0.79
N VAL A 272 14.06 7.70 0.04
CA VAL A 272 13.51 6.34 -0.01
C VAL A 272 14.46 5.34 0.64
N GLY A 273 13.92 4.56 1.57
CA GLY A 273 14.63 3.43 2.15
C GLY A 273 14.57 2.18 1.26
N PRO A 274 15.03 1.03 1.76
CA PRO A 274 14.98 -0.22 1.02
C PRO A 274 13.52 -0.63 0.73
N MET A 275 13.32 -1.31 -0.41
CA MET A 275 12.05 -1.95 -0.72
C MET A 275 11.82 -3.15 0.18
N ALA A 276 10.59 -3.31 0.65
CA ALA A 276 10.15 -4.46 1.40
C ALA A 276 8.72 -4.83 1.00
N ARG A 277 8.34 -6.06 1.34
CA ARG A 277 7.11 -6.70 0.90
C ARG A 277 6.08 -6.78 2.02
N GLN A 278 4.82 -6.49 1.72
CA GLN A 278 3.66 -6.85 2.51
C GLN A 278 2.63 -7.50 1.59
N PHE A 279 2.25 -8.76 1.87
CA PHE A 279 1.39 -9.55 0.99
C PHE A 279 1.84 -9.60 -0.47
N ASN A 280 1.15 -8.92 -1.37
CA ASN A 280 1.43 -8.84 -2.80
C ASN A 280 1.93 -7.46 -3.22
N GLN A 281 2.40 -6.66 -2.27
CA GLN A 281 2.80 -5.29 -2.50
C GLN A 281 4.23 -5.08 -2.04
N TRP A 282 5.00 -4.36 -2.86
CA TRP A 282 6.37 -3.99 -2.58
C TRP A 282 6.49 -2.48 -2.61
N ALA A 283 6.93 -1.88 -1.51
CA ALA A 283 7.14 -0.44 -1.42
C ALA A 283 8.44 -0.12 -0.67
N PRO A 284 9.09 1.01 -0.97
CA PRO A 284 10.17 1.52 -0.13
C PRO A 284 9.61 2.10 1.18
N ALA A 285 10.45 2.15 2.20
CA ALA A 285 10.22 3.08 3.31
C ALA A 285 10.36 4.55 2.83
N LEU A 286 9.69 5.48 3.50
CA LEU A 286 9.69 6.89 3.15
C LEU A 286 10.20 7.72 4.33
N TYR A 287 11.26 8.50 4.12
CA TYR A 287 11.71 9.52 5.07
C TYR A 287 11.35 10.90 4.51
N THR A 288 10.66 11.75 5.26
CA THR A 288 10.21 13.07 4.77
C THR A 288 9.97 14.08 5.90
N ARG A 289 10.08 15.37 5.59
CA ARG A 289 9.66 16.49 6.45
C ARG A 289 8.32 17.11 6.02
N ALA A 290 7.71 16.60 4.95
CA ALA A 290 6.43 17.11 4.44
C ALA A 290 5.22 16.69 5.27
N LEU A 291 5.41 15.77 6.23
CA LEU A 291 4.38 15.26 7.12
C LEU A 291 4.61 15.77 8.54
N SER A 292 3.53 15.88 9.31
CA SER A 292 3.57 16.36 10.69
C SER A 292 2.91 15.38 11.65
N CYS A 293 3.45 15.30 12.86
CA CYS A 293 2.93 14.47 13.93
C CYS A 293 2.45 15.37 15.07
N VAL A 294 1.24 15.13 15.54
CA VAL A 294 0.66 15.82 16.70
C VAL A 294 0.49 14.81 17.82
N SER A 295 0.92 15.18 19.03
CA SER A 295 0.67 14.37 20.23
C SER A 295 -0.83 14.20 20.44
N LYS A 296 -1.28 12.99 20.76
CA LYS A 296 -2.68 12.71 21.15
C LYS A 296 -3.03 13.25 22.53
N GLU A 297 -2.13 13.94 23.24
CA GLU A 297 -2.45 14.61 24.49
C GLU A 297 -3.54 15.66 24.26
N LEU A 298 -4.78 15.26 24.55
CA LEU A 298 -5.85 16.18 24.86
C LEU A 298 -5.36 17.12 25.96
N ALA A 299 -5.45 18.41 25.67
CA ALA A 299 -5.55 19.46 26.66
C ALA A 299 -6.63 19.11 27.70
N GLN A 300 -6.25 18.38 28.75
CA GLN A 300 -6.95 18.45 30.02
C GLN A 300 -6.41 19.69 30.73
N THR A 301 -6.96 20.86 30.37
CA THR A 301 -6.98 21.97 31.33
C THR A 301 -7.81 21.51 32.51
N PHE A 302 -7.14 21.08 33.58
CA PHE A 302 -7.74 21.10 34.90
C PHE A 302 -7.94 22.57 35.25
N GLU A 303 -9.19 23.05 35.13
CA GLU A 303 -9.58 24.28 35.81
C GLU A 303 -9.48 24.00 37.33
N GLU A 304 -8.63 24.77 38.03
CA GLU A 304 -8.53 24.79 39.49
C GLU A 304 -9.75 25.45 40.14
#